data_AF-A0A067BNC2-F1
#
_entry.id   AF-A0A067BNC2-F1
#
_cell.length_a   1.000
_cell.length_b   1.000
_cell.length_c   1.000
_cell.angle_alpha   90.00
_cell.angle_beta   90.00
_cell.angle_gamma   90.00
#
_symmetry.space_group_name_H-M   'P 1'
#
loop_
_entity.id
_entity.type
_entity.pdbx_description
1 polymer ?
#
loop_
_entity_poly.entity_id
_entity_poly.type
_entity_poly.pdbx_seq_one_letter_code
_entity_poly.pdbx_strand_id
1 'polypeptide(L)'
;MHVYYIEEHVLDIETPALESFKPEEKPLEHIDPAEAYKAPGAYMKAAIMRISMVAICSVVAVIWKDHLNALMDFVGASTSCMVCMILPIVFYLKTFWPTVSAPEKAFGILCIVISSFLAVYVSINTGKELFAPTHPDPTILFPLCPAKYQKVVFTNTTHYSVARALFEY
;
A
#
# COMPACT_ATOMS: atom_id res chain seq x y z
N MET A 1 -13.63 8.19 -36.03
CA MET A 1 -13.10 9.56 -35.91
C MET A 1 -11.59 9.41 -35.70
N HIS A 2 -10.81 9.65 -36.75
CA HIS A 2 -9.34 9.57 -36.73
C HIS A 2 -8.77 10.82 -36.04
N VAL A 3 -7.93 10.69 -35.01
CA VAL A 3 -6.97 11.74 -34.60
C VAL A 3 -5.70 11.14 -33.98
N TYR A 4 -4.63 11.16 -34.77
CA TYR A 4 -3.19 11.39 -34.54
C TYR A 4 -2.34 10.61 -33.50
N TYR A 5 -1.29 10.01 -34.06
CA TYR A 5 0.01 9.69 -33.45
C TYR A 5 0.70 10.94 -32.88
N ILE A 6 1.35 10.80 -31.72
CA ILE A 6 2.48 11.64 -31.31
C ILE A 6 3.62 10.67 -31.02
N GLU A 7 4.49 10.52 -32.03
CA GLU A 7 5.80 9.90 -31.91
C GLU A 7 6.73 10.97 -31.33
N GLU A 8 6.95 10.94 -30.01
CA GLU A 8 7.97 11.79 -29.39
C GLU A 8 9.30 11.06 -29.50
N HIS A 9 10.01 11.33 -30.60
CA HIS A 9 11.41 11.00 -30.77
C HIS A 9 12.25 11.83 -29.78
N VAL A 10 12.39 11.34 -28.55
CA VAL A 10 13.48 11.77 -27.66
C VAL A 10 14.71 10.96 -28.04
N LEU A 11 15.49 11.54 -28.95
CA LEU A 11 16.81 11.04 -29.33
C LEU A 11 17.80 11.40 -28.20
N ASP A 12 17.88 10.57 -27.17
CA ASP A 12 18.91 10.74 -26.13
C ASP A 12 20.28 10.39 -26.70
N ILE A 13 21.18 11.38 -26.70
CA ILE A 13 22.44 11.39 -27.44
C ILE A 13 23.64 10.85 -26.65
N GLU A 14 23.43 10.20 -25.50
CA GLU A 14 24.49 9.85 -24.55
C GLU A 14 24.48 8.39 -24.07
N THR A 15 24.53 7.41 -24.99
CA THR A 15 25.02 6.07 -24.59
C THR A 15 25.90 5.47 -25.68
N PRO A 16 27.20 5.20 -25.40
CA PRO A 16 28.12 4.65 -26.37
C PRO A 16 27.69 3.25 -26.83
N ALA A 17 27.85 3.00 -28.12
CA ALA A 17 27.45 1.79 -28.83
C ALA A 17 27.90 0.51 -28.11
N LEU A 18 26.95 -0.18 -27.46
CA LEU A 18 27.08 -1.61 -27.20
C LEU A 18 26.59 -2.34 -28.44
N GLU A 19 27.51 -3.04 -29.09
CA GLU A 19 27.26 -3.91 -30.24
C GLU A 19 26.06 -4.84 -30.00
N SER A 20 25.08 -4.72 -30.90
CA SER A 20 24.21 -5.81 -31.40
C SER A 20 23.80 -6.90 -30.39
N PHE A 21 23.17 -6.52 -29.28
CA PHE A 21 22.18 -7.42 -28.68
C PHE A 21 20.89 -7.21 -29.45
N LYS A 22 20.68 -7.96 -30.53
CA LYS A 22 19.37 -8.05 -31.18
C LYS A 22 18.49 -8.84 -30.19
N PRO A 23 17.59 -8.21 -29.42
CA PRO A 23 16.62 -8.99 -28.71
C PRO A 23 15.81 -9.70 -29.79
N GLU A 24 15.63 -11.00 -29.66
CA GLU A 24 14.55 -11.65 -30.37
C GLU A 24 13.26 -11.02 -29.84
N GLU A 25 12.81 -9.93 -30.48
CA GLU A 25 11.49 -9.34 -30.28
C GLU A 25 10.51 -10.43 -30.70
N LYS A 26 10.15 -11.29 -29.74
CA LYS A 26 8.88 -12.01 -29.84
C LYS A 26 7.85 -10.93 -30.11
N PRO A 27 7.08 -11.02 -31.21
CA PRO A 27 6.03 -10.06 -31.50
C PRO A 27 5.25 -9.89 -30.20
N LEU A 28 5.22 -8.66 -29.71
CA LEU A 28 4.46 -8.31 -28.52
C LEU A 28 3.02 -8.52 -28.94
N GLU A 29 2.54 -9.75 -28.75
CA GLU A 29 1.19 -10.17 -29.08
C GLU A 29 0.31 -9.21 -28.30
N HIS A 30 -0.27 -8.25 -29.02
CA HIS A 30 -1.17 -7.29 -28.41
C HIS A 30 -2.40 -8.11 -28.06
N ILE A 31 -2.35 -8.73 -26.87
CA ILE A 31 -3.47 -9.44 -26.27
C ILE A 31 -4.50 -8.35 -26.04
N ASP A 32 -5.37 -8.14 -27.02
CA ASP A 32 -6.52 -7.29 -26.87
C ASP A 32 -7.33 -7.92 -25.72
N PRO A 33 -7.45 -7.24 -24.57
CA PRO A 33 -8.04 -7.84 -23.38
C PRO A 33 -9.45 -8.34 -23.67
N ALA A 34 -10.13 -7.79 -24.69
CA ALA A 34 -11.43 -8.22 -25.15
C ALA A 34 -11.44 -9.64 -25.75
N GLU A 35 -10.37 -10.11 -26.39
CA GLU A 35 -10.31 -11.46 -26.96
C GLU A 35 -10.18 -12.55 -25.88
N ALA A 36 -9.49 -12.25 -24.78
CA ALA A 36 -9.40 -13.13 -23.62
C ALA A 36 -10.77 -13.37 -22.94
N TYR A 37 -11.73 -12.44 -23.08
CA TYR A 37 -13.10 -12.59 -22.57
C TYR A 37 -14.07 -13.27 -23.55
N LYS A 38 -13.71 -13.45 -24.83
CA LYS A 38 -14.56 -14.08 -25.86
C LYS A 38 -14.64 -15.61 -25.75
N ALA A 39 -13.66 -16.25 -25.09
CA ALA A 39 -13.70 -17.69 -24.88
C ALA A 39 -14.86 -18.09 -23.94
N PRO A 40 -15.72 -19.07 -24.32
CA PRO A 40 -16.88 -19.44 -23.51
C PRO A 40 -16.44 -19.93 -22.13
N GLY A 41 -16.82 -19.19 -21.09
CA GLY A 41 -16.48 -19.46 -19.69
C GLY A 41 -15.34 -18.62 -19.08
N ALA A 42 -14.55 -17.90 -19.89
CA ALA A 42 -13.49 -17.03 -19.38
C ALA A 42 -14.05 -15.79 -18.66
N TYR A 43 -15.13 -15.21 -19.18
CA TYR A 43 -15.83 -14.08 -18.54
C TYR A 43 -16.35 -14.44 -17.14
N MET A 44 -16.95 -15.62 -16.99
CA MET A 44 -17.48 -16.08 -15.71
C MET A 44 -16.36 -16.30 -14.69
N LYS A 45 -15.24 -16.90 -15.08
CA LYS A 45 -14.05 -17.05 -14.21
C LYS A 45 -13.49 -15.70 -13.76
N ALA A 46 -13.37 -14.74 -14.68
CA ALA A 46 -12.86 -13.41 -14.36
C ALA A 46 -13.84 -12.60 -13.49
N ALA A 47 -15.15 -12.71 -13.73
CA ALA A 47 -16.18 -12.09 -12.91
C ALA A 47 -16.17 -12.65 -11.48
N ILE A 48 -16.04 -13.97 -11.33
CA ILE A 48 -15.96 -14.62 -10.00
C ILE A 48 -14.75 -14.12 -9.22
N MET A 49 -13.57 -14.00 -9.83
CA MET A 49 -12.37 -13.48 -9.15
C MET A 49 -12.58 -12.05 -8.62
N ARG A 50 -13.21 -11.19 -9.42
CA ARG A 50 -13.53 -9.81 -9.01
C ARG A 50 -14.55 -9.78 -7.89
N ILE A 51 -15.62 -10.56 -8.00
CA ILE A 51 -16.66 -10.66 -6.96
C ILE A 51 -16.05 -11.21 -5.67
N SER A 52 -15.16 -12.20 -5.73
CA SER A 52 -14.51 -12.74 -4.54
C SER A 52 -13.60 -11.72 -3.86
N MET A 53 -12.84 -10.93 -4.61
CA MET A 53 -12.01 -9.86 -4.03
C MET A 53 -12.87 -8.84 -3.29
N VAL A 54 -13.95 -8.37 -3.92
CA VAL A 54 -14.87 -7.39 -3.30
C VAL A 54 -15.58 -7.98 -2.09
N ALA A 55 -16.04 -9.24 -2.18
CA ALA A 55 -16.73 -9.93 -1.09
C ALA A 55 -15.82 -10.08 0.14
N ILE A 56 -14.57 -10.53 -0.05
CA ILE A 56 -13.60 -10.67 1.04
C ILE A 56 -13.29 -9.31 1.66
N CYS A 57 -13.01 -8.29 0.84
CA CYS A 57 -12.79 -6.92 1.33
C CYS A 57 -13.99 -6.39 2.14
N SER A 58 -15.21 -6.67 1.70
CA SER A 58 -16.43 -6.24 2.40
C SER A 58 -16.61 -6.96 3.74
N VAL A 59 -16.38 -8.28 3.81
CA VAL A 59 -16.48 -9.04 5.07
C VAL A 59 -15.46 -8.54 6.09
N VAL A 60 -14.21 -8.32 5.67
CA VAL A 60 -13.16 -7.77 6.54
C VAL A 60 -13.52 -6.36 7.02
N ALA A 61 -14.10 -5.53 6.13
CA ALA A 61 -14.55 -4.18 6.48
C ALA A 61 -15.64 -4.17 7.58
N VAL A 62 -16.55 -5.15 7.57
CA VAL A 62 -17.62 -5.23 8.57
C VAL A 62 -17.10 -5.74 9.91
N ILE A 63 -16.22 -6.75 9.91
CA ILE A 63 -15.68 -7.36 11.15
C ILE A 63 -14.78 -6.38 11.89
N TRP A 64 -13.95 -5.61 11.19
CA TRP A 64 -12.97 -4.70 11.79
C TRP A 64 -13.36 -3.23 11.75
N LYS A 65 -14.66 -2.91 11.68
CA LYS A 65 -15.18 -1.54 11.51
C LYS A 65 -14.46 -0.48 12.35
N ASP A 66 -14.16 -0.78 13.60
CA ASP A 66 -13.58 0.18 14.55
C ASP A 66 -12.05 0.34 14.43
N HIS A 67 -11.39 -0.58 13.73
CA HIS A 67 -9.93 -0.61 13.56
C HIS A 67 -9.48 -0.82 12.09
N LEU A 68 -10.34 -0.50 11.10
CA LEU A 68 -10.00 -0.67 9.68
C LEU A 68 -8.78 0.12 9.24
N ASN A 69 -8.58 1.31 9.82
CA ASN A 69 -7.40 2.14 9.52
C ASN A 69 -6.12 1.41 9.91
N ALA A 70 -6.10 0.75 11.07
CA ALA A 70 -4.96 -0.08 11.47
C ALA A 70 -4.78 -1.27 10.49
N LEU A 71 -5.85 -1.95 10.08
CA LEU A 71 -5.73 -3.02 9.07
C LEU A 71 -5.15 -2.53 7.74
N MET A 72 -5.57 -1.34 7.30
CA MET A 72 -5.04 -0.67 6.11
C MET A 72 -3.56 -0.34 6.27
N ASP A 73 -3.15 0.20 7.41
CA ASP A 73 -1.76 0.54 7.69
C ASP A 73 -0.86 -0.70 7.73
N PHE A 74 -1.36 -1.82 8.24
CA PHE A 74 -0.66 -3.12 8.21
C PHE A 74 -0.44 -3.61 6.77
N VAL A 75 -1.51 -3.66 5.97
CA VAL A 75 -1.44 -4.13 4.57
C VAL A 75 -0.62 -3.17 3.70
N GLY A 76 -0.78 -1.86 3.92
CA GLY A 76 -0.07 -0.81 3.21
C GLY A 76 1.43 -0.85 3.48
N ALA A 77 1.84 -0.92 4.75
CA ALA A 77 3.25 -1.00 5.13
C ALA A 77 3.92 -2.27 4.57
N SER A 78 3.26 -3.42 4.69
CA SER A 78 3.79 -4.71 4.22
C SER A 78 3.88 -4.79 2.69
N THR A 79 2.81 -4.44 1.98
CA THR A 79 2.76 -4.50 0.51
C THR A 79 3.69 -3.45 -0.10
N SER A 80 3.68 -2.22 0.41
CA SER A 80 4.55 -1.15 -0.07
C SER A 80 6.01 -1.53 0.09
N CYS A 81 6.47 -1.95 1.28
CA CYS A 81 7.86 -2.37 1.46
C CYS A 81 8.27 -3.51 0.52
N MET A 82 7.37 -4.47 0.28
CA MET A 82 7.65 -5.59 -0.62
C MET A 82 7.82 -5.14 -2.08
N VAL A 83 6.91 -4.32 -2.59
CA VAL A 83 6.92 -3.91 -4.01
C VAL A 83 7.94 -2.81 -4.30
N CYS A 84 8.10 -1.82 -3.41
CA CYS A 84 8.91 -0.63 -3.69
C CYS A 84 10.36 -0.72 -3.19
N MET A 85 10.65 -1.57 -2.21
CA MET A 85 12.01 -1.73 -1.66
C MET A 85 12.57 -3.12 -1.95
N ILE A 86 11.88 -4.18 -1.51
CA ILE A 86 12.45 -5.54 -1.54
C ILE A 86 12.59 -6.04 -2.98
N LEU A 87 11.54 -5.94 -3.79
CA LEU A 87 11.51 -6.47 -5.15
C LEU A 87 12.58 -5.84 -6.09
N PRO A 88 12.74 -4.49 -6.17
CA PRO A 88 13.78 -3.91 -7.02
C PRO A 88 15.19 -4.24 -6.54
N ILE A 89 15.45 -4.24 -5.22
CA ILE A 89 16.78 -4.56 -4.67
C ILE A 89 17.12 -6.04 -4.89
N VAL A 90 16.16 -6.95 -4.74
CA VAL A 90 16.35 -8.38 -5.00
C VAL A 90 16.63 -8.65 -6.47
N PHE A 91 15.90 -8.01 -7.39
CA PHE A 91 16.15 -8.18 -8.83
C PHE A 91 17.49 -7.59 -9.26
N TYR A 92 17.90 -6.48 -8.66
CA TYR A 92 19.22 -5.89 -8.88
C TYR A 92 20.34 -6.83 -8.41
N LEU A 93 20.28 -7.33 -7.16
CA LEU A 93 21.26 -8.29 -6.64
C LEU A 93 21.27 -9.60 -7.44
N LYS A 94 20.10 -10.07 -7.90
CA LYS A 94 19.99 -11.31 -8.67
C LYS A 94 20.57 -11.19 -10.08
N THR A 95 20.43 -10.03 -10.70
CA THR A 95 20.92 -9.78 -12.07
C THR A 95 22.43 -9.52 -12.09
N PHE A 96 22.96 -8.74 -11.14
CA PHE A 96 24.36 -8.31 -11.16
C PHE A 96 25.23 -8.96 -10.06
N TRP A 97 24.86 -10.16 -9.62
CA TRP A 97 25.56 -10.88 -8.55
C TRP A 97 27.09 -11.02 -8.75
N PRO A 98 27.60 -11.33 -9.96
CA PRO A 98 29.05 -11.49 -10.17
C PRO A 98 29.79 -10.17 -10.47
N THR A 99 29.07 -9.10 -10.85
CA THR A 99 29.66 -7.85 -11.34
C THR A 99 29.72 -6.75 -10.27
N VAL A 100 28.87 -6.83 -9.24
CA VAL A 100 28.75 -5.80 -8.20
C VAL A 100 29.80 -5.96 -7.10
N SER A 101 30.36 -4.84 -6.68
CA SER A 101 31.35 -4.77 -5.61
C SER A 101 30.77 -5.20 -4.25
N ALA A 102 31.58 -5.84 -3.40
CA ALA A 102 31.15 -6.27 -2.06
C ALA A 102 30.47 -5.18 -1.19
N PRO A 103 30.90 -3.90 -1.17
CA PRO A 103 30.24 -2.87 -0.36
C PRO A 103 28.83 -2.51 -0.86
N GLU A 104 28.59 -2.48 -2.17
CA GLU A 104 27.24 -2.21 -2.71
C GLU A 104 26.26 -3.34 -2.36
N LYS A 105 26.74 -4.59 -2.35
CA LYS A 105 25.94 -5.75 -1.91
C LYS A 105 25.59 -5.64 -0.43
N ALA A 106 26.54 -5.21 0.40
CA ALA A 106 26.32 -5.01 1.82
C ALA A 106 25.30 -3.90 2.08
N PHE A 107 25.36 -2.79 1.35
CA PHE A 107 24.39 -1.70 1.46
C PHE A 107 22.98 -2.12 1.02
N GLY A 108 22.85 -2.83 -0.11
CA GLY A 108 21.56 -3.35 -0.56
C GLY A 108 20.93 -4.33 0.44
N ILE A 109 21.73 -5.23 1.03
CA ILE A 109 21.26 -6.14 2.09
C ILE A 109 20.85 -5.36 3.33
N LEU A 110 21.61 -4.34 3.73
CA LEU A 110 21.28 -3.49 4.88
C LEU A 110 19.92 -2.80 4.68
N CYS A 111 19.67 -2.23 3.50
CA CYS A 111 18.37 -1.62 3.18
C CYS A 111 17.22 -2.64 3.30
N ILE A 112 17.38 -3.85 2.75
CA ILE A 112 16.37 -4.92 2.88
C ILE A 112 16.12 -5.26 4.35
N VAL A 113 17.17 -5.40 5.15
CA VAL A 113 17.04 -5.75 6.58
C VAL A 113 16.30 -4.65 7.34
N ILE A 114 16.68 -3.39 7.16
CA ILE A 114 16.03 -2.24 7.84
C ILE A 114 14.56 -2.13 7.44
N SER A 115 14.26 -2.17 6.14
CA SER A 115 12.88 -2.11 5.64
C SER A 115 12.03 -3.28 6.16
N SER A 116 12.61 -4.48 6.22
CA SER A 116 11.93 -5.65 6.79
C SER A 116 11.66 -5.50 8.29
N PHE A 117 12.62 -4.98 9.05
CA PHE A 117 12.45 -4.73 10.49
C PHE A 117 11.37 -3.68 10.76
N LEU A 118 11.37 -2.58 10.00
CA LEU A 118 10.32 -1.54 10.11
C LEU A 118 8.95 -2.08 9.70
N ALA A 119 8.86 -2.84 8.61
CA ALA A 119 7.61 -3.45 8.17
C ALA A 119 7.04 -4.39 9.22
N VAL A 120 7.87 -5.25 9.83
CA VAL A 120 7.47 -6.16 10.92
C VAL A 120 7.10 -5.37 12.19
N TYR A 121 7.86 -4.33 12.54
CA TYR A 121 7.57 -3.50 13.70
C TYR A 121 6.19 -2.81 13.58
N VAL A 122 5.95 -2.13 12.47
CA VAL A 122 4.65 -1.50 12.18
C VAL A 122 3.55 -2.57 12.18
N SER A 123 3.80 -3.72 11.56
CA SER A 123 2.85 -4.83 11.52
C SER A 123 2.47 -5.35 12.92
N ILE A 124 3.44 -5.49 13.83
CA ILE A 124 3.20 -5.94 15.20
C ILE A 124 2.46 -4.85 16.00
N ASN A 125 2.89 -3.59 15.90
CA ASN A 125 2.27 -2.50 16.65
C ASN A 125 0.80 -2.33 16.23
N THR A 126 0.56 -2.30 14.93
CA THR A 126 -0.76 -2.21 14.35
C THR A 126 -1.61 -3.46 14.63
N GLY A 127 -1.00 -4.65 14.62
CA GLY A 127 -1.68 -5.90 14.97
C GLY A 127 -2.10 -5.98 16.45
N LYS A 128 -1.31 -5.43 17.38
CA LYS A 128 -1.69 -5.36 18.80
C LYS A 128 -2.94 -4.50 19.01
N GLU A 129 -3.01 -3.35 18.34
CA GLU A 129 -4.21 -2.51 18.33
C GLU A 129 -5.43 -3.22 17.71
N LEU A 130 -5.20 -4.21 16.83
CA LEU A 130 -6.23 -4.88 16.04
C LEU A 130 -6.85 -6.12 16.70
N PHE A 131 -6.06 -6.88 17.46
CA PHE A 131 -6.45 -8.18 18.03
C PHE A 131 -6.52 -8.18 19.56
N ALA A 132 -5.93 -7.19 20.23
CA ALA A 132 -5.95 -7.04 21.69
C ALA A 132 -5.96 -5.54 22.05
N PRO A 133 -7.06 -4.82 21.76
CA PRO A 133 -7.17 -3.43 22.18
C PRO A 133 -7.00 -3.39 23.69
N THR A 134 -5.95 -2.70 24.15
CA THR A 134 -5.78 -2.43 25.58
C THR A 134 -7.01 -1.67 26.01
N HIS A 135 -7.88 -2.29 26.81
CA HIS A 135 -9.18 -1.77 27.20
C HIS A 135 -9.08 -0.26 27.47
N PRO A 136 -9.63 0.60 26.60
CA PRO A 136 -9.69 2.02 26.91
C PRO A 136 -10.58 2.14 28.15
N ASP A 137 -10.06 2.81 29.17
CA ASP A 137 -10.78 3.08 30.41
C ASP A 137 -12.21 3.51 30.06
N PRO A 138 -13.27 2.82 30.55
CA PRO A 138 -14.67 3.10 30.20
C PRO A 138 -15.14 4.50 30.64
N THR A 139 -14.26 5.24 31.31
CA THR A 139 -14.45 6.63 31.73
C THR A 139 -14.14 7.63 30.60
N ILE A 140 -13.46 7.21 29.53
CA ILE A 140 -12.94 8.08 28.47
C ILE A 140 -13.75 7.88 27.17
N LEU A 141 -14.79 8.69 26.98
CA LEU A 141 -15.66 8.65 25.80
C LEU A 141 -15.05 9.35 24.57
N PHE A 142 -14.11 10.29 24.78
CA PHE A 142 -13.52 11.11 23.70
C PHE A 142 -11.98 11.14 23.78
N PRO A 143 -11.28 10.09 23.31
CA PRO A 143 -9.83 9.95 23.48
C PRO A 143 -8.97 11.00 22.76
N LEU A 144 -9.51 11.66 21.72
CA LEU A 144 -8.84 12.75 21.00
C LEU A 144 -9.08 14.14 21.60
N CYS A 145 -9.93 14.26 22.62
CA CYS A 145 -10.22 15.53 23.26
C CYS A 145 -9.22 15.81 24.41
N PRO A 146 -8.97 17.10 24.75
CA PRO A 146 -8.21 17.45 25.95
C PRO A 146 -8.81 16.77 27.18
N ALA A 147 -7.98 16.42 28.18
CA ALA A 147 -8.39 15.64 29.36
C ALA A 147 -9.68 16.17 30.07
N LYS A 148 -9.96 17.47 29.94
CA LYS A 148 -11.15 18.16 30.46
C LYS A 148 -12.47 17.78 29.76
N TYR A 149 -12.42 17.32 28.51
CA TYR A 149 -13.58 16.98 27.66
C TYR A 149 -13.61 15.50 27.27
N GLN A 150 -12.76 14.67 27.87
CA GLN A 150 -12.69 13.24 27.59
C GLN A 150 -13.91 12.44 28.07
N LYS A 151 -14.66 12.96 29.05
CA LYS A 151 -15.72 12.22 29.75
C LYS A 151 -17.14 12.62 29.35
N VAL A 152 -17.33 13.79 28.75
CA VAL A 152 -18.64 14.33 28.37
C VAL A 152 -18.51 15.13 27.08
N VAL A 153 -19.57 15.16 26.27
CA VAL A 153 -19.60 15.86 24.98
C VAL A 153 -19.33 17.36 25.20
N PHE A 154 -18.40 17.96 24.44
CA PHE A 154 -18.09 19.41 24.51
C PHE A 154 -19.34 20.29 24.35
N THR A 155 -20.32 19.85 23.57
CA THR A 155 -21.57 20.57 23.32
C THR A 155 -22.60 20.43 24.45
N ASN A 156 -22.31 19.70 25.53
CA ASN A 156 -23.23 19.53 26.64
C ASN A 156 -23.27 20.80 27.51
N THR A 157 -24.33 21.59 27.32
CA THR A 157 -24.57 22.87 28.02
C THR A 157 -25.04 22.71 29.47
N THR A 158 -25.36 21.49 29.91
CA THR A 158 -25.72 21.18 31.30
C THR A 158 -24.48 20.95 32.16
N HIS A 159 -23.40 20.42 31.57
CA HIS A 159 -22.13 20.16 32.25
C HIS A 159 -21.11 21.30 32.05
N TYR A 160 -21.13 21.98 30.91
CA TYR A 160 -20.30 23.15 30.63
C TYR A 160 -21.16 24.41 30.62
N SER A 161 -20.72 25.48 31.31
CA SER A 161 -21.47 26.73 31.27
C SER A 161 -21.49 27.30 29.85
N VAL A 162 -22.65 27.82 29.43
CA VAL A 162 -22.87 28.38 28.08
C VAL A 162 -21.87 29.50 27.77
N ALA A 163 -21.45 30.26 28.79
CA ALA A 163 -20.43 31.31 28.65
C ALA A 163 -19.03 30.76 28.31
N ARG A 164 -18.73 29.51 28.72
CA ARG A 164 -17.42 28.88 28.53
C ARG A 164 -17.31 28.18 27.17
N ALA A 165 -18.41 27.65 26.62
CA ALA A 165 -18.45 27.01 25.31
C ALA A 165 -18.26 27.99 24.12
N LEU A 166 -18.49 29.29 24.32
CA LEU A 166 -18.38 30.32 23.28
C LEU A 166 -17.11 31.19 23.40
N PHE A 167 -16.44 31.25 24.56
CA PHE A 167 -15.38 32.21 24.85
C PHE A 167 -14.13 31.64 25.55
N GLU A 168 -13.84 30.34 25.44
CA GLU A 168 -12.63 29.78 26.04
C GLU A 168 -11.35 30.23 25.30
N TYR A 169 -10.82 31.38 25.73
CA TYR A 169 -9.42 31.55 26.11
C TYR A 169 -9.20 30.92 27.50
#